data_AF-A0A965KMP8-F1
#
_entry.id   AF-A0A965KMP8-F1
#
_cell.length_a   1.000
_cell.length_b   1.000
_cell.length_c   1.000
_cell.angle_alpha   90.00
_cell.angle_beta   90.00
_cell.angle_gamma   90.00
#
_symmetry.space_group_name_H-M   'P 1'
#
loop_
_entity.id
_entity.type
_entity.pdbx_description
1 polymer ?
#
loop_
_entity_poly.entity_id
_entity_poly.type
_entity_poly.pdbx_seq_one_letter_code
_entity_poly.pdbx_strand_id
1 'polypeptide(L)'
;APATATASSQGLLGMLYGGSGASITLRPLGQGATNAIVGGASANSTLTIDQDTTTTYVGAIGGTGTNENNVSIVKSGVGTLNLAGSVLSYTGKTSVTGGRLNITGSAATPLATSGVAVSAGAILNFFNGVGQSLTLSSTAGSLNLGAGTSGGAALGLELGSTSNYDRLATAGSAVVANKVLLNLTGLTGLQAGQYDLITAQSGLSGGTFSIGNLANFGGFSFALNTSDTAVSLVTTALTPNLYWRVGSDVSWSSLDYANNYNTNFYTDAAGTTNAKGFPGIANKVIFSTTTSPSTPTPVRSPSAPRSSSAPARLGLSPAPAPTVPR
;
A
#
# COMPACT_ATOMS: atom_id res chain seq x y z
N ALA A 1 -36.91 -15.03 -0.38
CA ALA A 1 -36.29 -13.72 -0.06
C ALA A 1 -35.07 -13.99 0.80
N PRO A 2 -33.91 -13.32 0.58
CA PRO A 2 -32.85 -13.37 1.58
C PRO A 2 -33.40 -12.82 2.90
N ALA A 3 -33.13 -13.50 4.01
CA ALA A 3 -33.53 -13.03 5.32
C ALA A 3 -32.68 -11.80 5.68
N THR A 4 -33.28 -10.62 5.69
CA THR A 4 -32.67 -9.39 6.20
C THR A 4 -32.81 -9.40 7.71
N ALA A 5 -31.70 -9.50 8.44
CA ALA A 5 -31.69 -9.29 9.89
C ALA A 5 -31.07 -7.93 10.20
N THR A 6 -31.56 -7.23 11.22
CA THR A 6 -30.92 -6.02 11.75
C THR A 6 -30.42 -6.38 13.15
N ALA A 7 -29.10 -6.38 13.37
CA ALA A 7 -28.53 -6.74 14.66
C ALA A 7 -28.78 -5.61 15.69
N SER A 8 -29.45 -5.94 16.78
CA SER A 8 -29.66 -5.03 17.92
C SER A 8 -28.36 -4.82 18.71
N SER A 9 -28.32 -3.79 19.56
CA SER A 9 -27.15 -3.31 20.31
C SER A 9 -26.62 -4.25 21.40
N GLN A 10 -27.23 -5.42 21.58
CA GLN A 10 -26.79 -6.54 22.43
C GLN A 10 -27.37 -7.82 21.80
N GLY A 11 -26.62 -8.56 20.98
CA GLY A 11 -27.21 -9.71 20.29
C GLY A 11 -26.23 -10.77 19.80
N LEU A 12 -26.62 -12.03 20.00
CA LEU A 12 -26.10 -13.18 19.28
C LEU A 12 -26.85 -13.28 17.94
N LEU A 13 -26.13 -13.30 16.84
CA LEU A 13 -26.67 -13.72 15.54
C LEU A 13 -26.19 -15.13 15.22
N GLY A 14 -27.07 -16.10 15.40
CA GLY A 14 -26.85 -17.49 14.96
C GLY A 14 -27.21 -17.67 13.49
N MET A 15 -26.29 -18.22 12.70
CA MET A 15 -26.44 -18.41 11.25
C MET A 15 -26.76 -19.87 10.91
N LEU A 16 -27.95 -20.36 11.32
CA LEU A 16 -28.41 -21.72 11.06
C LEU A 16 -29.71 -21.72 10.23
N TYR A 17 -29.77 -22.53 9.18
CA TYR A 17 -31.00 -22.76 8.43
C TYR A 17 -31.22 -24.28 8.22
N GLY A 18 -32.05 -24.88 9.08
CA GLY A 18 -32.44 -26.30 8.94
C GLY A 18 -31.29 -27.30 8.90
N GLY A 19 -30.18 -27.03 9.59
CA GLY A 19 -28.97 -27.87 9.59
C GLY A 19 -27.95 -27.56 8.47
N SER A 20 -28.32 -26.72 7.49
CA SER A 20 -27.45 -26.26 6.41
C SER A 20 -26.94 -24.84 6.66
N GLY A 21 -25.85 -24.48 5.98
CA GLY A 21 -25.28 -23.13 6.05
C GLY A 21 -26.29 -22.07 5.58
N ALA A 22 -26.46 -21.01 6.37
CA ALA A 22 -27.34 -19.89 6.05
C ALA A 22 -26.60 -18.82 5.25
N SER A 23 -27.30 -18.11 4.35
CA SER A 23 -26.78 -16.88 3.72
C SER A 23 -27.56 -15.68 4.25
N ILE A 24 -26.85 -14.77 4.94
CA ILE A 24 -27.42 -13.57 5.56
C ILE A 24 -26.72 -12.35 4.97
N THR A 25 -27.48 -11.30 4.67
CA THR A 25 -26.93 -9.99 4.29
C THR A 25 -27.30 -8.94 5.33
N LEU A 26 -26.30 -8.20 5.82
CA LEU A 26 -26.44 -7.13 6.80
C LEU A 26 -25.93 -5.80 6.23
N ARG A 27 -26.64 -4.71 6.55
CA ARG A 27 -26.34 -3.33 6.14
C ARG A 27 -26.69 -2.33 7.27
N PRO A 28 -25.79 -1.90 8.17
CA PRO A 28 -24.44 -2.39 8.51
C PRO A 28 -24.44 -3.46 9.64
N LEU A 29 -23.25 -3.86 10.13
CA LEU A 29 -23.12 -4.63 11.38
C LEU A 29 -23.39 -3.76 12.62
N GLY A 30 -23.99 -4.35 13.65
CA GLY A 30 -24.17 -3.70 14.95
C GLY A 30 -22.83 -3.56 15.71
N GLN A 31 -22.54 -2.38 16.27
CA GLN A 31 -21.21 -2.03 16.79
C GLN A 31 -21.00 -2.35 18.30
N GLY A 32 -21.88 -3.14 18.92
CA GLY A 32 -21.73 -3.51 20.35
C GLY A 32 -20.56 -4.48 20.57
N ALA A 33 -19.76 -4.25 21.61
CA ALA A 33 -18.58 -5.08 21.94
C ALA A 33 -18.93 -6.52 22.38
N THR A 34 -20.16 -6.72 22.87
CA THR A 34 -20.72 -8.00 23.28
C THR A 34 -21.44 -8.73 22.14
N ASN A 35 -21.52 -8.13 20.95
CA ASN A 35 -22.13 -8.78 19.81
C ASN A 35 -21.29 -10.00 19.40
N ALA A 36 -21.98 -11.07 19.00
CA ALA A 36 -21.34 -12.26 18.47
C ALA A 36 -22.12 -12.73 17.24
N ILE A 37 -21.37 -13.08 16.19
CA ILE A 37 -21.93 -13.74 15.01
C ILE A 37 -21.31 -15.12 14.94
N VAL A 38 -22.15 -16.15 15.03
CA VAL A 38 -21.72 -17.55 15.03
C VAL A 38 -22.41 -18.31 13.92
N GLY A 39 -21.74 -19.36 13.43
CA GLY A 39 -22.30 -20.38 12.58
C GLY A 39 -23.26 -21.29 13.36
N GLY A 40 -23.08 -22.59 13.20
CA GLY A 40 -23.90 -23.63 13.83
C GLY A 40 -24.26 -24.75 12.84
N ALA A 41 -24.15 -24.50 11.54
CA ALA A 41 -24.28 -25.51 10.50
C ALA A 41 -22.96 -26.25 10.25
N SER A 42 -23.03 -27.52 9.87
CA SER A 42 -21.83 -28.32 9.53
C SER A 42 -21.07 -27.77 8.31
N ALA A 43 -21.77 -27.10 7.41
CA ALA A 43 -21.18 -26.32 6.32
C ALA A 43 -21.06 -24.83 6.69
N ASN A 44 -20.13 -24.10 6.08
CA ASN A 44 -19.97 -22.67 6.31
C ASN A 44 -21.24 -21.89 5.91
N SER A 45 -21.77 -21.11 6.85
CA SER A 45 -22.74 -20.05 6.58
C SER A 45 -22.04 -18.85 5.95
N THR A 46 -22.74 -18.11 5.08
CA THR A 46 -22.20 -16.91 4.43
C THR A 46 -22.78 -15.65 5.04
N LEU A 47 -21.92 -14.85 5.66
CA LEU A 47 -22.24 -13.52 6.15
C LEU A 47 -21.81 -12.48 5.11
N THR A 48 -22.78 -11.89 4.42
CA THR A 48 -22.55 -10.74 3.54
C THR A 48 -22.77 -9.45 4.32
N ILE A 49 -21.78 -8.57 4.27
CA ILE A 49 -21.76 -7.28 4.94
C ILE A 49 -21.65 -6.23 3.85
N ASP A 50 -22.79 -5.66 3.50
CA ASP A 50 -22.89 -4.64 2.45
C ASP A 50 -22.89 -3.25 3.10
N GLN A 51 -21.72 -2.62 3.05
CA GLN A 51 -21.41 -1.40 3.80
C GLN A 51 -21.12 -0.27 2.83
N ASP A 52 -21.88 0.81 2.95
CA ASP A 52 -21.71 2.02 2.15
C ASP A 52 -20.87 3.09 2.87
N THR A 53 -20.73 2.99 4.19
CA THR A 53 -19.99 3.93 5.04
C THR A 53 -18.87 3.23 5.79
N THR A 54 -18.10 3.99 6.58
CA THR A 54 -17.08 3.43 7.47
C THR A 54 -17.70 3.00 8.80
N THR A 55 -17.58 1.72 9.17
CA THR A 55 -18.01 1.22 10.48
C THR A 55 -16.96 0.31 11.11
N THR A 56 -17.04 0.16 12.43
CA THR A 56 -16.18 -0.74 13.20
C THR A 56 -17.04 -1.78 13.90
N TYR A 57 -16.77 -3.06 13.63
CA TYR A 57 -17.35 -4.17 14.37
C TYR A 57 -16.31 -4.71 15.35
N VAL A 58 -16.62 -4.60 16.65
CA VAL A 58 -15.75 -5.03 17.76
C VAL A 58 -16.20 -6.35 18.41
N GLY A 59 -17.31 -6.91 17.94
CA GLY A 59 -17.82 -8.19 18.43
C GLY A 59 -17.04 -9.39 17.89
N ALA A 60 -17.38 -10.58 18.38
CA ALA A 60 -16.80 -11.83 17.90
C ALA A 60 -17.42 -12.26 16.55
N ILE A 61 -16.63 -12.95 15.72
CA ILE A 61 -17.13 -13.71 14.57
C ILE A 61 -16.54 -15.11 14.63
N GLY A 62 -17.41 -16.11 14.74
CA GLY A 62 -17.04 -17.47 15.10
C GLY A 62 -17.12 -17.72 16.61
N GLY A 63 -16.80 -18.95 17.02
CA GLY A 63 -16.82 -19.37 18.41
C GLY A 63 -16.14 -20.73 18.61
N THR A 64 -16.11 -21.21 19.85
CA THR A 64 -15.51 -22.51 20.22
C THR A 64 -16.53 -23.64 20.29
N GLY A 65 -17.83 -23.33 20.28
CA GLY A 65 -18.89 -24.33 20.22
C GLY A 65 -18.91 -25.06 18.88
N THR A 66 -19.60 -26.19 18.84
CA THR A 66 -19.73 -27.02 17.63
C THR A 66 -20.21 -26.19 16.46
N ASN A 67 -19.39 -26.12 15.40
CA ASN A 67 -19.66 -25.40 14.16
C ASN A 67 -19.87 -23.88 14.28
N GLU A 68 -19.61 -23.27 15.44
CA GLU A 68 -19.80 -21.82 15.61
C GLU A 68 -18.83 -21.02 14.73
N ASN A 69 -17.67 -21.57 14.43
CA ASN A 69 -16.66 -21.00 13.53
C ASN A 69 -16.97 -21.21 12.04
N ASN A 70 -18.01 -21.96 11.66
CA ASN A 70 -18.38 -22.21 10.27
C ASN A 70 -19.06 -21.00 9.63
N VAL A 71 -18.31 -19.92 9.46
CA VAL A 71 -18.74 -18.66 8.89
C VAL A 71 -17.76 -18.25 7.78
N SER A 72 -18.29 -17.89 6.62
CA SER A 72 -17.58 -17.19 5.55
C SER A 72 -18.00 -15.73 5.55
N ILE A 73 -17.09 -14.84 5.21
CA ILE A 73 -17.32 -13.39 5.19
C ILE A 73 -17.29 -12.91 3.76
N VAL A 74 -18.29 -12.10 3.37
CA VAL A 74 -18.30 -11.34 2.13
C VAL A 74 -18.47 -9.86 2.47
N LYS A 75 -17.43 -9.06 2.27
CA LYS A 75 -17.52 -7.60 2.33
C LYS A 75 -17.89 -7.06 0.94
N SER A 76 -19.01 -6.36 0.86
CA SER A 76 -19.48 -5.64 -0.33
C SER A 76 -19.84 -4.19 0.04
N GLY A 77 -20.32 -3.43 -0.95
CA GLY A 77 -20.56 -1.98 -0.80
C GLY A 77 -19.27 -1.17 -0.82
N VAL A 78 -19.39 0.12 -1.08
CA VAL A 78 -18.24 1.02 -1.33
C VAL A 78 -17.50 1.47 -0.07
N GLY A 79 -18.11 1.28 1.10
CA GLY A 79 -17.60 1.71 2.40
C GLY A 79 -16.47 0.86 2.95
N THR A 80 -16.03 1.22 4.16
CA THR A 80 -14.96 0.54 4.90
C THR A 80 -15.54 -0.22 6.10
N LEU A 81 -15.19 -1.49 6.24
CA LEU A 81 -15.46 -2.25 7.46
C LEU A 81 -14.15 -2.48 8.22
N ASN A 82 -14.09 -2.06 9.48
CA ASN A 82 -13.03 -2.45 10.41
C ASN A 82 -13.53 -3.62 11.26
N LEU A 83 -12.98 -4.82 11.06
CA LEU A 83 -13.18 -5.95 11.97
C LEU A 83 -12.11 -5.88 13.06
N ALA A 84 -12.54 -5.37 14.22
CA ALA A 84 -11.70 -5.10 15.38
C ALA A 84 -11.99 -6.04 16.56
N GLY A 85 -12.78 -7.09 16.33
CA GLY A 85 -13.06 -8.11 17.34
C GLY A 85 -11.79 -8.78 17.86
N SER A 86 -11.71 -8.97 19.18
CA SER A 86 -10.58 -9.69 19.79
C SER A 86 -10.52 -11.15 19.37
N VAL A 87 -11.67 -11.74 18.99
CA VAL A 87 -11.79 -13.12 18.51
C VAL A 87 -12.45 -13.15 17.12
N LEU A 88 -11.66 -13.47 16.11
CA LEU A 88 -12.13 -13.72 14.75
C LEU A 88 -11.74 -15.15 14.34
N SER A 89 -12.53 -16.14 14.77
CA SER A 89 -12.20 -17.57 14.63
C SER A 89 -12.85 -18.25 13.43
N TYR A 90 -13.52 -17.49 12.58
CA TYR A 90 -14.23 -18.01 11.42
C TYR A 90 -13.29 -18.76 10.45
N THR A 91 -13.77 -19.90 9.93
CA THR A 91 -12.97 -20.81 9.08
C THR A 91 -13.33 -20.74 7.60
N GLY A 92 -14.46 -20.11 7.27
CA GLY A 92 -14.90 -19.94 5.89
C GLY A 92 -14.07 -18.91 5.14
N LYS A 93 -14.38 -18.74 3.86
CA LYS A 93 -13.64 -17.84 2.97
C LYS A 93 -13.85 -16.37 3.37
N THR A 94 -12.78 -15.57 3.33
CA THR A 94 -12.85 -14.10 3.40
C THR A 94 -12.90 -13.56 1.97
N SER A 95 -14.00 -12.92 1.58
CA SER A 95 -14.17 -12.33 0.25
C SER A 95 -14.43 -10.82 0.36
N VAL A 96 -13.72 -10.02 -0.42
CA VAL A 96 -13.96 -8.57 -0.56
C VAL A 96 -14.32 -8.29 -2.00
N THR A 97 -15.59 -8.04 -2.26
CA THR A 97 -16.13 -7.77 -3.60
C THR A 97 -16.30 -6.28 -3.88
N GLY A 98 -16.19 -5.43 -2.85
CA GLY A 98 -16.22 -3.98 -2.99
C GLY A 98 -15.76 -3.25 -1.72
N GLY A 99 -15.28 -2.02 -1.91
CA GLY A 99 -14.82 -1.16 -0.83
C GLY A 99 -13.59 -1.71 -0.11
N ARG A 100 -13.53 -1.50 1.21
CA ARG A 100 -12.38 -1.89 2.03
C ARG A 100 -12.79 -2.75 3.23
N LEU A 101 -12.04 -3.82 3.47
CA LEU A 101 -12.05 -4.59 4.69
C LEU A 101 -10.72 -4.42 5.41
N ASN A 102 -10.74 -3.90 6.63
CA ASN A 102 -9.60 -3.87 7.52
C ASN A 102 -9.80 -4.93 8.60
N ILE A 103 -8.88 -5.88 8.71
CA ILE A 103 -8.77 -6.80 9.84
C ILE A 103 -7.78 -6.17 10.81
N THR A 104 -8.30 -5.53 11.85
CA THR A 104 -7.48 -4.88 12.89
C THR A 104 -7.52 -5.65 14.22
N GLY A 105 -8.40 -6.65 14.32
CA GLY A 105 -8.55 -7.54 15.47
C GLY A 105 -7.75 -8.85 15.34
N SER A 106 -8.00 -9.78 16.25
CA SER A 106 -7.35 -11.11 16.30
C SER A 106 -5.81 -11.10 16.26
N ALA A 107 -5.16 -10.08 16.82
CA ALA A 107 -3.69 -9.94 16.76
C ALA A 107 -2.94 -11.10 17.46
N ALA A 108 -3.57 -11.78 18.43
CA ALA A 108 -2.96 -12.88 19.17
C ALA A 108 -2.94 -14.22 18.39
N THR A 109 -3.73 -14.38 17.32
CA THR A 109 -3.80 -15.63 16.55
C THR A 109 -4.15 -15.32 15.10
N PRO A 110 -3.37 -15.84 14.12
CA PRO A 110 -3.71 -15.69 12.71
C PRO A 110 -5.15 -16.13 12.41
N LEU A 111 -5.80 -15.46 11.47
CA LEU A 111 -7.12 -15.87 11.00
C LEU A 111 -7.10 -17.32 10.51
N ALA A 112 -8.18 -18.06 10.78
CA ALA A 112 -8.34 -19.46 10.37
C ALA A 112 -9.06 -19.62 9.01
N THR A 113 -9.14 -18.55 8.22
CA THR A 113 -9.93 -18.53 6.98
C THR A 113 -9.38 -19.52 5.94
N SER A 114 -10.28 -20.31 5.34
CA SER A 114 -9.93 -21.30 4.30
C SER A 114 -9.48 -20.67 2.98
N GLY A 115 -9.79 -19.40 2.75
CA GLY A 115 -9.41 -18.73 1.52
C GLY A 115 -9.60 -17.22 1.58
N VAL A 116 -8.93 -16.53 0.67
CA VAL A 116 -9.00 -15.08 0.46
C VAL A 116 -9.41 -14.83 -0.98
N ALA A 117 -10.48 -14.06 -1.18
CA ALA A 117 -10.83 -13.48 -2.47
C ALA A 117 -10.89 -11.96 -2.39
N VAL A 118 -10.20 -11.26 -3.30
CA VAL A 118 -10.28 -9.81 -3.40
C VAL A 118 -10.53 -9.45 -4.86
N SER A 119 -11.70 -8.89 -5.15
CA SER A 119 -12.07 -8.47 -6.50
C SER A 119 -11.27 -7.24 -6.96
N ALA A 120 -11.22 -7.00 -8.26
CA ALA A 120 -10.68 -5.77 -8.80
C ALA A 120 -11.42 -4.55 -8.20
N GLY A 121 -10.66 -3.55 -7.74
CA GLY A 121 -11.18 -2.35 -7.07
C GLY A 121 -11.45 -2.52 -5.56
N ALA A 122 -11.33 -3.73 -5.01
CA ALA A 122 -11.50 -3.99 -3.59
C ALA A 122 -10.16 -4.00 -2.83
N ILE A 123 -10.24 -3.77 -1.52
CA ILE A 123 -9.08 -3.65 -0.63
C ILE A 123 -9.26 -4.54 0.59
N LEU A 124 -8.28 -5.38 0.90
CA LEU A 124 -8.19 -6.16 2.13
C LEU A 124 -6.89 -5.81 2.87
N ASN A 125 -6.98 -5.33 4.11
CA ASN A 125 -5.81 -5.00 4.92
C ASN A 125 -5.75 -5.89 6.16
N PHE A 126 -4.56 -6.38 6.49
CA PHE A 126 -4.26 -7.16 7.71
C PHE A 126 -3.57 -6.33 8.79
N PHE A 127 -3.75 -5.00 8.78
CA PHE A 127 -3.09 -4.06 9.69
C PHE A 127 -3.59 -4.19 11.15
N ASN A 128 -3.08 -5.17 11.88
CA ASN A 128 -3.41 -5.44 13.29
C ASN A 128 -2.23 -5.21 14.25
N GLY A 129 -1.08 -4.76 13.73
CA GLY A 129 0.12 -4.44 14.49
C GLY A 129 1.03 -5.64 14.76
N VAL A 130 0.77 -6.80 14.16
CA VAL A 130 1.53 -8.05 14.39
C VAL A 130 1.72 -8.77 13.07
N GLY A 131 2.93 -9.25 12.79
CA GLY A 131 3.19 -10.04 11.60
C GLY A 131 2.56 -11.43 11.71
N GLN A 132 1.63 -11.76 10.80
CA GLN A 132 0.90 -13.02 10.82
C GLN A 132 1.15 -13.89 9.60
N SER A 133 1.18 -15.21 9.83
CA SER A 133 1.20 -16.21 8.77
C SER A 133 -0.21 -16.72 8.53
N LEU A 134 -0.83 -16.30 7.43
CA LEU A 134 -2.13 -16.81 7.02
C LEU A 134 -1.94 -17.96 6.03
N THR A 135 -2.15 -19.20 6.50
CA THR A 135 -2.13 -20.40 5.66
C THR A 135 -3.56 -20.75 5.24
N LEU A 136 -3.84 -20.66 3.95
CA LEU A 136 -5.13 -20.98 3.34
C LEU A 136 -5.20 -22.47 2.99
N SER A 137 -6.40 -22.97 2.63
CA SER A 137 -6.54 -24.36 2.22
C SER A 137 -5.76 -24.67 0.94
N SER A 138 -5.50 -25.96 0.70
CA SER A 138 -4.82 -26.48 -0.50
C SER A 138 -5.71 -26.58 -1.73
N THR A 139 -6.99 -26.21 -1.64
CA THR A 139 -7.90 -26.19 -2.78
C THR A 139 -7.50 -25.11 -3.79
N ALA A 140 -7.56 -25.44 -5.08
CA ALA A 140 -7.32 -24.46 -6.14
C ALA A 140 -8.28 -23.26 -6.00
N GLY A 141 -7.75 -22.04 -6.13
CA GLY A 141 -8.51 -20.80 -5.98
C GLY A 141 -8.83 -20.40 -4.53
N SER A 142 -8.23 -21.04 -3.53
CA SER A 142 -8.25 -20.56 -2.15
C SER A 142 -7.65 -19.18 -2.00
N LEU A 143 -6.64 -18.85 -2.81
CA LEU A 143 -6.21 -17.48 -3.04
C LEU A 143 -6.75 -17.01 -4.41
N ASN A 144 -7.60 -15.99 -4.42
CA ASN A 144 -8.15 -15.40 -5.65
C ASN A 144 -8.03 -13.88 -5.61
N LEU A 145 -7.22 -13.29 -6.49
CA LEU A 145 -6.91 -11.85 -6.43
C LEU A 145 -7.18 -11.19 -7.79
N GLY A 146 -7.82 -10.02 -7.74
CA GLY A 146 -7.97 -9.13 -8.89
C GLY A 146 -9.02 -9.56 -9.91
N ALA A 147 -9.87 -10.55 -9.62
CA ALA A 147 -10.97 -10.93 -10.50
C ALA A 147 -11.93 -9.74 -10.74
N GLY A 148 -12.20 -9.42 -12.01
CA GLY A 148 -13.05 -8.30 -12.43
C GLY A 148 -12.69 -7.77 -13.81
N THR A 149 -13.50 -6.86 -14.36
CA THR A 149 -13.36 -6.33 -15.74
C THR A 149 -12.22 -5.33 -15.91
N SER A 150 -11.87 -4.56 -14.87
CA SER A 150 -10.78 -3.59 -14.90
C SER A 150 -10.33 -3.19 -13.49
N GLY A 151 -9.12 -2.64 -13.36
CA GLY A 151 -8.54 -2.24 -12.08
C GLY A 151 -7.69 -3.34 -11.45
N GLY A 152 -7.41 -3.23 -10.15
CA GLY A 152 -6.62 -4.21 -9.41
C GLY A 152 -7.13 -4.42 -8.00
N ALA A 153 -6.80 -5.56 -7.41
CA ALA A 153 -7.00 -5.79 -5.98
C ALA A 153 -5.88 -5.07 -5.18
N ALA A 154 -6.16 -4.71 -3.93
CA ALA A 154 -5.11 -4.26 -3.03
C ALA A 154 -5.09 -5.08 -1.74
N LEU A 155 -3.89 -5.47 -1.32
CA LEU A 155 -3.62 -6.13 -0.05
C LEU A 155 -2.79 -5.22 0.83
N GLY A 156 -3.21 -5.02 2.08
CA GLY A 156 -2.44 -4.37 3.13
C GLY A 156 -1.72 -5.41 3.98
N LEU A 157 -0.39 -5.32 4.05
CA LEU A 157 0.49 -6.21 4.81
C LEU A 157 1.47 -5.41 5.68
N GLU A 158 1.82 -5.94 6.84
CA GLU A 158 2.76 -5.36 7.78
C GLU A 158 4.14 -6.01 7.70
N LEU A 159 5.20 -5.21 7.72
CA LEU A 159 6.60 -5.67 7.62
C LEU A 159 7.40 -5.28 8.85
N GLY A 160 7.80 -6.27 9.65
CA GLY A 160 8.82 -6.15 10.69
C GLY A 160 10.08 -6.90 10.28
N SER A 161 10.60 -7.75 11.17
CA SER A 161 11.72 -8.64 10.85
C SER A 161 11.31 -9.72 9.84
N THR A 162 12.28 -10.44 9.29
CA THR A 162 12.04 -11.62 8.42
C THR A 162 11.39 -12.81 9.15
N SER A 163 11.10 -12.69 10.44
CA SER A 163 10.31 -13.64 11.22
C SER A 163 8.97 -13.08 11.72
N ASN A 164 8.77 -11.76 11.62
CA ASN A 164 7.60 -11.04 12.10
C ASN A 164 7.09 -10.08 11.02
N TYR A 165 6.34 -10.63 10.07
CA TYR A 165 5.70 -9.91 8.99
C TYR A 165 4.47 -10.68 8.52
N ASP A 166 3.56 -9.99 7.83
CA ASP A 166 2.39 -10.62 7.23
C ASP A 166 2.77 -11.40 5.97
N ARG A 167 2.26 -12.64 5.89
CA ARG A 167 2.39 -13.48 4.71
C ARG A 167 1.15 -14.32 4.48
N LEU A 168 0.81 -14.52 3.20
CA LEU A 168 -0.26 -15.39 2.76
C LEU A 168 0.34 -16.60 2.05
N ALA A 169 -0.05 -17.81 2.46
CA ALA A 169 0.43 -19.04 1.86
C ALA A 169 -0.76 -19.94 1.48
N THR A 170 -0.70 -20.58 0.33
CA THR A 170 -1.62 -21.67 -0.04
C THR A 170 -0.84 -22.80 -0.70
N ALA A 171 -1.21 -24.04 -0.40
CA ALA A 171 -0.70 -25.21 -1.10
C ALA A 171 -1.51 -25.55 -2.37
N GLY A 172 -2.54 -24.77 -2.70
CA GLY A 172 -3.28 -24.89 -3.96
C GLY A 172 -2.80 -23.87 -4.99
N SER A 173 -3.25 -24.03 -6.24
CA SER A 173 -3.03 -23.02 -7.28
C SER A 173 -3.80 -21.74 -6.96
N ALA A 174 -3.13 -20.60 -6.99
CA ALA A 174 -3.77 -19.29 -6.90
C ALA A 174 -4.48 -18.94 -8.21
N VAL A 175 -5.48 -18.07 -8.12
CA VAL A 175 -6.11 -17.43 -9.28
C VAL A 175 -5.85 -15.94 -9.18
N VAL A 176 -4.92 -15.44 -9.99
CA VAL A 176 -4.62 -14.00 -10.03
C VAL A 176 -5.04 -13.45 -11.38
N ALA A 177 -5.68 -12.28 -11.37
CA ALA A 177 -6.04 -11.54 -12.56
C ALA A 177 -5.67 -10.06 -12.39
N ASN A 178 -5.49 -9.35 -13.52
CA ASN A 178 -5.18 -7.93 -13.55
C ASN A 178 -3.94 -7.56 -12.69
N LYS A 179 -4.02 -6.47 -11.93
CA LYS A 179 -2.97 -5.96 -11.04
C LYS A 179 -3.32 -6.26 -9.58
N VAL A 180 -2.31 -6.59 -8.78
CA VAL A 180 -2.40 -6.64 -7.31
C VAL A 180 -1.42 -5.62 -6.73
N LEU A 181 -1.96 -4.70 -5.94
CA LEU A 181 -1.17 -3.70 -5.20
C LEU A 181 -0.90 -4.20 -3.78
N LEU A 182 0.36 -4.33 -3.41
CA LEU A 182 0.80 -4.65 -2.05
C LEU A 182 1.10 -3.33 -1.32
N ASN A 183 0.18 -2.91 -0.46
CA ASN A 183 0.36 -1.77 0.42
C ASN A 183 1.04 -2.23 1.69
N LEU A 184 2.29 -1.79 1.89
CA LEU A 184 3.12 -2.25 2.98
C LEU A 184 3.17 -1.17 4.07
N THR A 185 3.03 -1.58 5.33
CA THR A 185 3.23 -0.72 6.50
C THR A 185 4.28 -1.32 7.43
N GLY A 186 5.01 -0.49 8.16
CA GLY A 186 6.11 -0.96 9.00
C GLY A 186 5.67 -1.42 10.39
N LEU A 187 6.14 -2.59 10.78
CA LEU A 187 6.32 -2.97 12.18
C LEU A 187 7.74 -2.60 12.62
N THR A 188 8.00 -2.71 13.92
CA THR A 188 9.36 -2.59 14.42
C THR A 188 10.23 -3.74 13.92
N GLY A 189 11.52 -3.44 13.70
CA GLY A 189 12.52 -4.46 13.39
C GLY A 189 12.65 -4.84 11.91
N LEU A 190 12.24 -3.97 10.97
CA LEU A 190 12.60 -4.16 9.56
C LEU A 190 14.11 -4.38 9.41
N GLN A 191 14.48 -5.44 8.69
CA GLN A 191 15.85 -5.82 8.42
C GLN A 191 16.06 -6.18 6.95
N ALA A 192 17.32 -6.19 6.52
CA ALA A 192 17.69 -6.70 5.20
C ALA A 192 17.38 -8.20 5.10
N GLY A 193 16.88 -8.64 3.95
CA GLY A 193 16.54 -10.05 3.71
C GLY A 193 15.41 -10.22 2.71
N GLN A 194 14.93 -11.45 2.58
CA GLN A 194 13.79 -11.81 1.75
C GLN A 194 12.54 -11.99 2.62
N TYR A 195 11.43 -11.43 2.16
CA TYR A 195 10.10 -11.54 2.75
C TYR A 195 9.19 -12.19 1.72
N ASP A 196 8.78 -13.43 1.95
CA ASP A 196 7.84 -14.13 1.08
C ASP A 196 6.42 -13.71 1.43
N LEU A 197 5.93 -12.67 0.74
CA LEU A 197 4.65 -12.03 1.05
C LEU A 197 3.48 -12.94 0.64
N ILE A 198 3.61 -13.60 -0.50
CA ILE A 198 2.60 -14.52 -1.03
C ILE A 198 3.30 -15.76 -1.59
N THR A 199 2.87 -16.95 -1.17
CA THR A 199 3.29 -18.22 -1.76
C THR A 199 2.09 -19.05 -2.17
N ALA A 200 2.21 -19.74 -3.32
CA ALA A 200 1.20 -20.62 -3.87
C ALA A 200 1.86 -21.83 -4.55
N GLN A 201 1.09 -22.89 -4.82
CA GLN A 201 1.60 -24.01 -5.62
C GLN A 201 1.91 -23.58 -7.07
N SER A 202 1.09 -22.68 -7.63
CA SER A 202 1.19 -22.10 -8.97
C SER A 202 0.19 -20.95 -9.13
N GLY A 203 0.16 -20.31 -10.30
CA GLY A 203 -0.92 -19.41 -10.72
C GLY A 203 -0.75 -17.95 -10.31
N LEU A 204 0.34 -17.59 -9.62
CA LEU A 204 0.62 -16.18 -9.31
C LEU A 204 0.99 -15.38 -10.58
N SER A 205 1.46 -16.04 -11.65
CA SER A 205 1.73 -15.38 -12.93
C SER A 205 0.47 -14.96 -13.70
N GLY A 206 -0.73 -15.29 -13.22
CA GLY A 206 -1.98 -14.92 -13.86
C GLY A 206 -2.27 -13.40 -13.86
N GLY A 207 -1.55 -12.64 -13.05
CA GLY A 207 -1.60 -11.17 -13.05
C GLY A 207 -0.24 -10.55 -12.73
N THR A 208 -0.25 -9.26 -12.41
CA THR A 208 0.96 -8.49 -12.07
C THR A 208 0.91 -8.00 -10.64
N PHE A 209 2.06 -7.96 -9.97
CA PHE A 209 2.18 -7.41 -8.62
C PHE A 209 2.98 -6.11 -8.64
N SER A 210 2.62 -5.20 -7.73
CA SER A 210 3.34 -3.95 -7.52
C SER A 210 3.27 -3.57 -6.05
N ILE A 211 4.21 -2.74 -5.61
CA ILE A 211 4.23 -2.22 -4.24
C ILE A 211 3.62 -0.82 -4.22
N GLY A 212 2.93 -0.50 -3.13
CA GLY A 212 2.47 0.85 -2.80
C GLY A 212 3.59 1.79 -2.34
N ASN A 213 3.25 2.78 -1.51
CA ASN A 213 4.22 3.76 -1.01
C ASN A 213 5.26 3.16 -0.07
N LEU A 214 6.53 3.34 -0.39
CA LEU A 214 7.67 2.87 0.40
C LEU A 214 8.36 3.99 1.19
N ALA A 215 7.90 5.24 1.09
CA ALA A 215 8.52 6.40 1.75
C ALA A 215 8.66 6.27 3.28
N ASN A 216 7.83 5.43 3.90
CA ASN A 216 7.86 5.19 5.34
C ASN A 216 8.94 4.18 5.78
N PHE A 217 9.62 3.52 4.85
CA PHE A 217 10.64 2.51 5.15
C PHE A 217 12.06 3.03 4.88
N GLY A 218 12.49 4.00 5.68
CA GLY A 218 13.84 4.56 5.57
C GLY A 218 14.94 3.52 5.88
N GLY A 219 16.06 3.61 5.17
CA GLY A 219 17.27 2.82 5.41
C GLY A 219 17.41 1.58 4.54
N PHE A 220 16.43 1.30 3.69
CA PHE A 220 16.42 0.11 2.83
C PHE A 220 16.09 0.45 1.39
N SER A 221 16.66 -0.34 0.49
CA SER A 221 16.20 -0.48 -0.90
C SER A 221 15.31 -1.70 -1.04
N PHE A 222 14.43 -1.68 -2.05
CA PHE A 222 13.40 -2.69 -2.24
C PHE A 222 13.42 -3.24 -3.67
N ALA A 223 13.29 -4.56 -3.78
CA ALA A 223 13.06 -5.24 -5.05
C ALA A 223 11.92 -6.25 -4.90
N LEU A 224 10.89 -6.13 -5.75
CA LEU A 224 9.82 -7.11 -5.82
C LEU A 224 10.18 -8.20 -6.83
N ASN A 225 10.31 -9.43 -6.34
CA ASN A 225 10.50 -10.62 -7.16
C ASN A 225 9.17 -11.35 -7.27
N THR A 226 8.77 -11.66 -8.50
CA THR A 226 7.52 -12.36 -8.77
C THR A 226 7.80 -13.56 -9.65
N SER A 227 7.26 -14.71 -9.28
CA SER A 227 7.26 -15.94 -10.07
C SER A 227 5.86 -16.56 -10.01
N ASP A 228 5.67 -17.72 -10.64
CA ASP A 228 4.39 -18.42 -10.58
C ASP A 228 4.03 -18.94 -9.19
N THR A 229 5.02 -19.08 -8.31
CA THR A 229 4.88 -19.72 -6.99
C THR A 229 5.16 -18.78 -5.81
N ALA A 230 5.83 -17.65 -6.04
CA ALA A 230 6.13 -16.70 -4.99
C ALA A 230 6.07 -15.23 -5.46
N VAL A 231 5.60 -14.36 -4.56
CA VAL A 231 5.82 -12.92 -4.58
C VAL A 231 6.63 -12.56 -3.36
N SER A 232 7.89 -12.21 -3.57
CA SER A 232 8.84 -11.93 -2.50
C SER A 232 9.35 -10.50 -2.59
N LEU A 233 9.47 -9.84 -1.44
CA LEU A 233 10.17 -8.57 -1.32
C LEU A 233 11.58 -8.82 -0.81
N VAL A 234 12.58 -8.37 -1.56
CA VAL A 234 13.96 -8.31 -1.08
C VAL A 234 14.22 -6.90 -0.57
N THR A 235 14.64 -6.82 0.69
CA THR A 235 15.11 -5.58 1.31
C THR A 235 16.63 -5.64 1.46
N THR A 236 17.31 -4.55 1.11
CA THR A 236 18.76 -4.44 1.29
C THR A 236 19.07 -3.15 2.02
N ALA A 237 19.87 -3.23 3.09
CA ALA A 237 20.27 -2.05 3.84
C ALA A 237 21.03 -1.07 2.93
N LEU A 238 20.68 0.21 3.00
CA LEU A 238 21.34 1.26 2.26
C LEU A 238 22.73 1.54 2.83
N THR A 239 23.62 2.04 1.97
CA THR A 239 24.94 2.51 2.39
C THR A 239 24.83 3.67 3.40
N PRO A 240 25.77 3.83 4.34
CA PRO A 240 25.68 4.89 5.35
C PRO A 240 25.63 6.30 4.76
N ASN A 241 26.30 6.54 3.63
CA ASN A 241 26.25 7.81 2.94
C ASN A 241 25.33 7.69 1.72
N LEU A 242 24.42 8.64 1.57
CA LEU A 242 23.54 8.80 0.42
C LEU A 242 23.69 10.20 -0.14
N TYR A 243 23.65 10.33 -1.46
CA TYR A 243 23.80 11.61 -2.16
C TYR A 243 22.45 12.01 -2.74
N TRP A 244 21.97 13.20 -2.38
CA TRP A 244 20.72 13.72 -2.92
C TRP A 244 20.96 14.47 -4.23
N ARG A 245 20.08 14.24 -5.20
CA ARG A 245 20.06 14.98 -6.47
C ARG A 245 18.63 15.30 -6.86
N VAL A 246 18.43 16.47 -7.46
CA VAL A 246 17.12 16.86 -7.97
C VAL A 246 16.71 15.92 -9.11
N GLY A 247 15.55 15.27 -8.95
CA GLY A 247 14.90 14.51 -10.00
C GLY A 247 14.17 15.40 -11.00
N SER A 248 13.65 14.80 -12.06
CA SER A 248 12.86 15.51 -13.08
C SER A 248 11.55 16.10 -12.53
N ASP A 249 11.05 15.57 -11.41
CA ASP A 249 9.83 16.00 -10.74
C ASP A 249 10.06 17.14 -9.73
N VAL A 250 11.32 17.55 -9.52
CA VAL A 250 11.72 18.65 -8.60
C VAL A 250 11.27 18.41 -7.14
N SER A 251 10.90 17.17 -6.79
CA SER A 251 10.50 16.80 -5.43
C SER A 251 11.72 16.63 -4.53
N TRP A 252 11.55 16.83 -3.22
CA TRP A 252 12.57 16.45 -2.24
C TRP A 252 12.83 14.94 -2.27
N SER A 253 11.76 14.16 -2.29
CA SER A 253 11.81 12.71 -2.17
C SER A 253 10.81 12.12 -3.15
N SER A 254 11.29 11.81 -4.36
CA SER A 254 10.52 11.12 -5.38
C SER A 254 10.67 9.61 -5.23
N LEU A 255 9.63 8.88 -5.62
CA LEU A 255 9.70 7.45 -5.90
C LEU A 255 9.06 7.21 -7.26
N ASP A 256 9.89 6.82 -8.21
CA ASP A 256 9.48 6.51 -9.56
C ASP A 256 9.21 5.01 -9.71
N TYR A 257 7.93 4.66 -9.62
CA TYR A 257 7.46 3.29 -9.83
C TYR A 257 7.64 2.79 -11.26
N ALA A 258 7.63 3.69 -12.25
CA ALA A 258 7.74 3.31 -13.65
C ALA A 258 9.18 2.97 -14.02
N ASN A 259 10.15 3.65 -13.41
CA ASN A 259 11.58 3.42 -13.65
C ASN A 259 12.24 2.66 -12.49
N ASN A 260 11.72 1.47 -12.18
CA ASN A 260 12.38 0.50 -11.31
C ASN A 260 12.68 1.00 -9.88
N TYR A 261 11.71 1.73 -9.31
CA TYR A 261 11.72 2.26 -7.94
C TYR A 261 12.85 3.27 -7.68
N ASN A 262 13.27 4.01 -8.70
CA ASN A 262 14.29 5.05 -8.54
C ASN A 262 13.80 6.15 -7.59
N THR A 263 14.72 6.69 -6.79
CA THR A 263 14.47 7.83 -5.91
C THR A 263 15.43 8.99 -6.23
N ASN A 264 15.33 10.11 -5.51
CA ASN A 264 16.29 11.21 -5.60
C ASN A 264 17.60 10.95 -4.82
N PHE A 265 17.81 9.72 -4.34
CA PHE A 265 18.97 9.32 -3.55
C PHE A 265 19.87 8.35 -4.32
N TYR A 266 21.17 8.54 -4.21
CA TYR A 266 22.20 7.75 -4.88
C TYR A 266 23.23 7.24 -3.87
N THR A 267 23.87 6.11 -4.15
CA THR A 267 24.88 5.51 -3.26
C THR A 267 26.30 6.01 -3.53
N ASP A 268 26.50 6.73 -4.65
CA ASP A 268 27.77 7.32 -5.05
C ASP A 268 27.68 8.82 -5.34
N ALA A 269 28.79 9.52 -5.13
CA ALA A 269 28.87 10.97 -5.34
C ALA A 269 28.68 11.39 -6.80
N ALA A 270 28.94 10.50 -7.76
CA ALA A 270 28.77 10.77 -9.18
C ALA A 270 27.29 10.65 -9.63
N GLY A 271 26.42 10.08 -8.80
CA GLY A 271 25.00 9.89 -9.08
C GLY A 271 24.74 8.84 -10.16
N THR A 272 25.57 7.81 -10.20
CA THR A 272 25.50 6.75 -11.22
C THR A 272 24.62 5.58 -10.77
N THR A 273 24.58 5.29 -9.47
CA THR A 273 23.85 4.18 -8.87
C THR A 273 22.74 4.72 -7.97
N ASN A 274 21.49 4.53 -8.40
CA ASN A 274 20.33 4.94 -7.61
C ASN A 274 20.20 4.06 -6.36
N ALA A 275 19.87 4.67 -5.22
CA ALA A 275 19.70 3.97 -3.96
C ALA A 275 18.42 3.12 -3.92
N LYS A 276 17.41 3.43 -4.76
CA LYS A 276 16.12 2.73 -4.82
C LYS A 276 15.42 2.60 -3.47
N GLY A 277 15.59 3.63 -2.66
CA GLY A 277 15.19 3.65 -1.26
C GLY A 277 15.29 5.06 -0.69
N PHE A 278 14.78 5.20 0.52
CA PHE A 278 14.79 6.47 1.24
C PHE A 278 15.81 6.41 2.39
N PRO A 279 16.48 7.53 2.73
CA PRO A 279 17.32 7.60 3.91
C PRO A 279 16.54 7.22 5.17
N GLY A 280 17.15 6.43 6.05
CA GLY A 280 16.71 6.14 7.40
C GLY A 280 17.65 6.72 8.44
N ILE A 281 17.43 6.36 9.71
CA ILE A 281 18.19 6.90 10.85
C ILE A 281 19.71 6.61 10.81
N ALA A 282 20.13 5.57 10.07
CA ALA A 282 21.52 5.19 9.93
C ALA A 282 22.22 5.87 8.74
N ASN A 283 21.48 6.62 7.91
CA ASN A 283 22.01 7.23 6.71
C ASN A 283 22.31 8.72 6.94
N LYS A 284 23.42 9.18 6.35
CA LYS A 284 23.76 10.59 6.17
C LYS A 284 23.40 11.00 4.75
N VAL A 285 22.64 12.08 4.62
CA VAL A 285 22.31 12.67 3.32
C VAL A 285 23.31 13.77 3.00
N ILE A 286 23.99 13.63 1.86
CA ILE A 286 24.99 14.54 1.34
C ILE A 286 24.38 15.32 0.19
N PHE A 287 24.39 16.65 0.31
CA PHE A 287 24.03 17.57 -0.77
C PHE A 287 25.31 17.97 -1.49
N SER A 288 25.42 17.67 -2.79
CA SER A 288 26.52 18.15 -3.62
C SER A 288 26.00 19.06 -4.73
N THR A 289 26.76 20.12 -5.03
CA THR A 289 26.48 21.05 -6.14
C THR A 289 26.96 20.52 -7.50
N THR A 290 27.54 19.32 -7.53
CA THR A 290 28.01 18.64 -8.75
C THR A 290 26.81 18.05 -9.50
N THR A 291 26.09 18.88 -10.22
CA THR A 291 25.06 18.44 -11.16
C THR A 291 25.65 17.49 -12.20
N SER A 292 24.90 16.45 -12.58
CA SER A 292 25.14 15.70 -13.82
C SER A 292 25.29 16.68 -14.99
N PRO A 293 26.11 16.42 -16.03
CA PRO A 293 26.19 17.29 -17.20
C PRO A 293 24.88 17.17 -18.00
N SER A 294 23.80 17.76 -17.51
CA SER A 294 22.80 18.32 -18.43
C SER A 294 23.57 19.34 -19.25
N THR A 295 23.63 19.12 -20.57
CA THR A 295 24.23 20.05 -21.52
C THR A 295 23.77 21.46 -21.13
N PRO A 296 24.66 22.35 -20.67
CA PRO A 296 24.23 23.68 -20.33
C PRO A 296 23.77 24.29 -21.65
N THR A 297 22.46 24.47 -21.83
CA THR A 297 21.99 25.51 -22.75
C THR A 297 22.64 26.79 -22.22
N PRO A 298 23.56 27.41 -22.97
CA PRO A 298 24.17 28.63 -22.50
C PRO A 298 23.02 29.61 -22.26
N VAL A 299 22.86 30.06 -21.02
CA VAL A 299 22.08 31.26 -20.78
C VAL A 299 22.84 32.34 -21.53
N ARG A 300 22.34 32.69 -22.71
CA ARG A 300 22.82 33.84 -23.46
C ARG A 300 22.50 35.03 -22.57
N SER A 301 23.50 35.54 -21.85
CA SER A 301 23.35 36.80 -21.12
C SER A 301 22.70 37.79 -22.07
N PRO A 302 21.62 38.48 -21.67
CA PRO A 302 21.15 39.63 -22.42
C PRO A 302 22.36 40.54 -22.57
N SER A 303 22.72 40.82 -23.82
CA SER A 303 23.79 41.75 -24.11
C SER A 303 23.50 43.02 -23.33
N ALA A 304 24.38 43.38 -22.40
CA ALA A 304 24.26 44.66 -21.71
C ALA A 304 24.10 45.74 -22.79
N PRO A 305 23.10 46.63 -22.70
CA PRO A 305 23.00 47.72 -23.66
C PRO A 305 24.31 48.49 -23.61
N ARG A 306 25.00 48.55 -24.77
CA ARG A 306 26.17 49.41 -24.95
C ARG A 306 25.75 50.82 -24.53
N SER A 307 26.27 51.32 -23.40
CA SER A 307 26.21 52.75 -23.15
C SER A 307 27.17 53.40 -24.14
N SER A 308 26.62 54.07 -25.14
CA SER A 308 27.40 55.01 -25.95
C SER A 308 27.68 56.22 -25.07
N SER A 309 28.84 56.25 -24.41
CA SER A 309 29.38 57.48 -23.85
C SER A 309 29.83 58.36 -25.02
N ALA A 310 28.92 59.20 -25.51
CA ALA A 310 29.29 60.35 -26.32
C ALA A 310 30.09 61.32 -25.42
N PRO A 311 31.27 61.81 -25.85
CA PRO A 311 32.04 62.75 -25.06
C PRO A 311 31.32 64.11 -24.99
N ALA A 312 31.22 64.66 -23.79
CA ALA A 312 30.68 66.01 -23.55
C ALA A 312 31.53 67.05 -24.31
N ARG A 313 30.93 67.71 -25.28
CA ARG A 313 31.54 68.83 -26.02
C ARG A 313 31.44 70.07 -25.14
N LEU A 314 32.55 70.45 -24.48
CA LEU A 314 32.67 71.76 -23.81
C LEU A 314 32.51 72.86 -24.87
N GLY A 315 31.39 73.57 -24.84
CA GLY A 315 31.16 74.77 -25.64
C GLY A 315 31.91 75.95 -25.03
N LEU A 316 33.08 76.28 -25.59
CA LEU A 316 33.70 77.59 -25.41
C LEU A 316 32.87 78.62 -26.19
N SER A 317 32.20 79.54 -25.48
CA SER A 317 31.58 80.72 -26.09
C SER A 317 32.66 81.75 -26.45
N PRO A 318 32.65 82.31 -27.68
CA PRO A 318 33.56 83.39 -28.03
C PRO A 318 33.12 84.73 -27.43
N ALA A 319 34.08 85.49 -26.90
CA ALA A 319 33.91 86.80 -26.30
C ALA A 319 33.50 87.88 -27.34
N PRO A 320 32.69 88.89 -26.97
CA PRO A 320 32.34 89.99 -27.87
C PRO A 320 33.49 91.00 -28.00
N ALA A 321 33.78 91.40 -29.25
CA ALA A 321 34.75 92.45 -29.59
C ALA A 321 34.14 93.87 -29.43
N PRO A 322 34.96 94.90 -29.16
CA PRO A 322 34.50 96.20 -28.67
C PRO A 322 34.01 97.13 -29.80
N THR A 323 32.93 97.85 -29.52
CA THR A 323 32.46 99.01 -30.32
C THR A 323 33.27 100.26 -29.98
N VAL A 324 33.84 100.92 -30.98
CA VAL A 324 34.37 102.29 -30.91
C VAL A 324 33.56 103.17 -31.89
N PRO A 325 33.12 104.38 -31.49
CA PRO A 325 32.07 105.12 -32.19
C PRO A 325 32.60 106.10 -33.25
N ARG A 326 31.75 106.42 -34.22
CA ARG A 326 31.65 107.73 -34.87
C ARG A 326 30.19 108.09 -35.05
#